data_AF-A0AAW0F6M7-F1
#
_entry.id   AF-A0AAW0F6M7-F1
#
_cell.length_a   1.000
_cell.length_b   1.000
_cell.length_c   1.000
_cell.angle_alpha   90.00
_cell.angle_beta   90.00
_cell.angle_gamma   90.00
#
_symmetry.space_group_name_H-M   'P 1'
#
loop_
_entity.id
_entity.type
_entity.pdbx_description
1 polymer ?
#
loop_
_entity_poly.entity_id
_entity_poly.type
_entity_poly.pdbx_seq_one_letter_code
_entity_poly.pdbx_strand_id
1 'polypeptide(L)'
;MSERCVFQGCSNMALVVLPKCEHCEHRYCTTHMLPERHGCGDACKNAAQRQATLDAAAQRRARRHLGNEDAKMRLDKKLEAGEAARRKKATAAPKKK
;
A
#
# COMPACT_ATOMS: atom_id res chain seq x y z
N MET A 1 -8.03 -6.58 -33.55
CA MET A 1 -6.70 -7.22 -33.60
C MET A 1 -6.69 -8.36 -32.59
N SER A 2 -6.09 -9.51 -32.91
CA SER A 2 -6.03 -10.71 -32.06
C SER A 2 -4.61 -11.27 -32.07
N GLU A 3 -4.12 -11.71 -30.91
CA GLU A 3 -2.76 -12.25 -30.73
C GLU A 3 -2.85 -13.75 -30.43
N ARG A 4 -1.79 -14.53 -30.64
CA ARG A 4 -1.81 -15.96 -30.27
C ARG A 4 -1.70 -16.13 -28.76
N CYS A 5 -2.40 -17.11 -28.22
CA CYS A 5 -2.24 -17.50 -26.81
C CYS A 5 -0.78 -17.93 -26.57
N VAL A 6 -0.16 -17.38 -25.52
CA VAL A 6 1.24 -17.71 -25.16
C VAL A 6 1.37 -19.08 -24.47
N PHE A 7 0.25 -19.69 -24.06
CA PHE A 7 0.27 -21.00 -23.41
C PHE A 7 0.79 -22.09 -24.35
N GLN A 8 1.74 -22.90 -23.86
CA GLN A 8 2.35 -23.98 -24.63
C GLN A 8 1.30 -24.99 -25.09
N GLY A 9 1.27 -25.27 -26.39
CA GLY A 9 0.30 -26.19 -26.99
C GLY A 9 -1.10 -25.62 -27.22
N CYS A 10 -1.33 -24.32 -26.97
CA CYS A 10 -2.61 -23.68 -27.30
C CYS A 10 -2.56 -23.01 -28.68
N SER A 11 -3.50 -23.38 -29.55
CA SER A 11 -3.69 -22.78 -30.89
C SER A 11 -4.71 -21.64 -30.91
N ASN A 12 -5.40 -21.38 -29.80
CA ASN A 12 -6.44 -20.35 -29.73
C ASN A 12 -5.86 -18.93 -29.79
N MET A 13 -6.67 -18.00 -30.29
CA MET A 13 -6.39 -16.57 -30.26
C MET A 13 -6.71 -15.96 -28.89
N ALA A 14 -5.80 -15.16 -28.37
CA ALA A 14 -6.04 -14.20 -27.30
C ALA A 14 -6.70 -12.94 -27.87
N LEU A 15 -7.86 -12.58 -27.33
CA LEU A 15 -8.56 -11.37 -27.70
C LEU A 15 -7.84 -10.17 -27.06
N VAL A 16 -7.55 -9.13 -27.84
CA VAL A 16 -6.84 -7.92 -27.36
C VAL A 16 -7.66 -7.16 -26.31
N VAL A 17 -8.98 -7.35 -26.28
CA VAL A 17 -9.89 -6.81 -25.25
C VAL A 17 -9.60 -7.37 -23.87
N LEU A 18 -8.99 -8.55 -23.77
CA LEU A 18 -8.67 -9.16 -22.48
C LEU A 18 -7.42 -8.52 -21.88
N PRO A 19 -7.42 -8.34 -20.54
CA PRO A 19 -6.24 -7.85 -19.84
C PRO A 19 -5.08 -8.84 -19.99
N LYS A 20 -3.86 -8.30 -19.96
CA LYS A 20 -2.64 -9.08 -19.79
C LYS A 20 -2.55 -9.59 -18.35
N CYS A 21 -1.87 -10.71 -18.12
CA CYS A 21 -1.56 -11.15 -16.77
C CYS A 21 -0.69 -10.11 -16.06
N GLU A 22 -1.04 -9.73 -14.84
CA GLU A 22 -0.30 -8.73 -14.05
C GLU A 22 1.08 -9.22 -13.57
N HIS A 23 1.35 -10.54 -13.66
CA HIS A 23 2.61 -11.13 -13.19
C HIS A 23 3.61 -11.43 -14.30
N CYS A 24 3.13 -11.92 -15.46
CA CYS A 24 4.00 -12.28 -16.59
C CYS A 24 3.77 -11.40 -17.83
N GLU A 25 2.82 -10.46 -17.78
CA GLU A 25 2.50 -9.50 -18.85
C GLU A 25 2.11 -10.12 -20.21
N HIS A 26 1.84 -11.43 -20.23
CA HIS A 26 1.42 -12.15 -21.41
C HIS A 26 -0.10 -12.16 -21.55
N ARG A 27 -0.56 -12.26 -22.81
CA ARG A 27 -1.96 -12.48 -23.15
C ARG A 27 -2.24 -13.96 -23.40
N TYR A 28 -3.40 -14.38 -22.92
CA TYR A 28 -3.89 -15.74 -23.06
C TYR A 28 -5.31 -15.72 -23.61
N CYS A 29 -5.74 -16.84 -24.20
CA CYS A 29 -7.14 -17.00 -24.60
C CYS A 29 -8.05 -17.15 -23.36
N THR A 30 -9.36 -17.10 -23.58
CA THR A 30 -10.38 -17.16 -22.51
C THR A 30 -10.26 -18.38 -21.60
N THR A 31 -9.68 -19.47 -22.08
CA THR A 31 -9.47 -20.68 -21.29
C THR A 31 -8.19 -20.66 -20.47
N HIS A 32 -7.14 -19.91 -20.87
CA HIS A 32 -5.83 -19.89 -20.22
C HIS A 32 -5.51 -18.58 -19.49
N MET A 33 -6.43 -17.61 -19.51
CA MET A 33 -6.30 -16.30 -18.87
C MET A 33 -6.13 -16.36 -17.34
N LEU A 34 -6.55 -17.45 -16.69
CA LEU A 34 -6.46 -17.57 -15.24
C LEU A 34 -5.00 -17.82 -14.79
N PRO A 35 -4.48 -17.07 -13.79
CA PRO A 35 -3.11 -17.23 -13.28
C PRO A 35 -2.76 -18.67 -12.89
N GLU A 36 -3.70 -19.39 -12.29
CA GLU A 36 -3.53 -20.81 -11.90
C GLU A 36 -3.24 -21.72 -13.09
N ARG A 37 -3.72 -21.37 -14.30
CA ARG A 37 -3.61 -22.24 -15.47
C ARG A 37 -2.31 -22.08 -16.22
N HIS A 38 -1.73 -20.88 -16.24
CA HIS A 38 -0.46 -20.59 -16.91
C HIS A 38 0.73 -20.46 -15.96
N GLY A 39 0.56 -20.82 -14.67
CA GLY A 39 1.64 -20.93 -13.69
C GLY A 39 1.93 -19.66 -12.87
N CYS A 40 1.16 -18.58 -13.04
CA CYS A 40 1.27 -17.38 -12.21
C CYS A 40 0.43 -17.44 -10.93
N GLY A 41 -0.24 -18.56 -10.64
CA GLY A 41 -1.11 -18.72 -9.47
C GLY A 41 -0.41 -18.43 -8.14
N ASP A 42 0.78 -18.98 -7.94
CA ASP A 42 1.54 -18.77 -6.69
C ASP A 42 2.01 -17.32 -6.52
N ALA A 43 2.41 -16.67 -7.63
CA ALA A 43 2.76 -15.26 -7.61
C ALA A 43 1.56 -14.39 -7.22
N CYS A 44 0.38 -14.70 -7.76
CA CYS A 44 -0.88 -14.02 -7.45
C CYS A 44 -1.29 -14.21 -5.99
N LYS A 45 -1.23 -15.44 -5.47
CA LYS A 45 -1.52 -15.75 -4.07
C LYS A 45 -0.58 -15.00 -3.13
N ASN A 46 0.72 -15.03 -3.41
CA ASN A 46 1.72 -14.33 -2.60
C ASN A 46 1.51 -12.81 -2.60
N ALA A 47 1.21 -12.23 -3.77
CA ALA A 47 0.91 -10.80 -3.87
C ALA A 47 -0.34 -10.43 -3.05
N ALA A 48 -1.42 -11.21 -3.17
CA ALA A 48 -2.65 -10.99 -2.41
C ALA A 48 -2.42 -11.12 -0.89
N GLN A 49 -1.66 -12.11 -0.44
CA GLN A 49 -1.32 -12.28 0.98
C GLN A 49 -0.50 -11.11 1.54
N ARG A 50 0.48 -10.62 0.78
CA ARG A 50 1.25 -9.43 1.17
C ARG A 50 0.36 -8.21 1.31
N GLN A 51 -0.53 -7.98 0.34
CA GLN A 51 -1.47 -6.86 0.39
C GLN A 51 -2.42 -6.96 1.59
N ALA A 52 -2.97 -8.14 1.86
CA ALA A 52 -3.82 -8.38 3.02
C ALA A 52 -3.07 -8.13 4.34
N THR A 53 -1.79 -8.51 4.41
CA THR A 53 -0.94 -8.25 5.59
C THR A 53 -0.69 -6.76 5.80
N LEU A 54 -0.42 -6.02 4.73
CA LEU A 54 -0.22 -4.57 4.77
C LEU A 54 -1.50 -3.84 5.18
N ASP A 55 -2.64 -4.22 4.61
CA ASP A 55 -3.95 -3.66 4.98
C ASP A 55 -4.27 -3.93 6.45
N ALA A 56 -4.12 -5.18 6.91
CA ALA A 56 -4.32 -5.52 8.31
C ALA A 56 -3.38 -4.71 9.24
N ALA A 57 -2.13 -4.48 8.84
CA ALA A 57 -1.20 -3.63 9.60
C ALA A 57 -1.65 -2.16 9.63
N ALA A 58 -2.15 -1.63 8.50
CA ALA A 58 -2.69 -0.27 8.42
C ALA A 58 -3.93 -0.12 9.30
N GLN A 59 -4.86 -1.07 9.24
CA GLN A 59 -6.04 -1.12 10.11
C GLN A 59 -5.65 -1.15 11.59
N ARG A 60 -4.67 -1.98 11.98
CA ARG A 60 -4.17 -2.00 13.37
C ARG A 60 -3.58 -0.65 13.80
N ARG A 61 -2.81 0.02 12.93
CA ARG A 61 -2.26 1.36 13.21
C ARG A 61 -3.36 2.41 13.35
N ALA A 62 -4.34 2.41 12.45
CA ALA A 62 -5.49 3.30 12.53
C ALA A 62 -6.27 3.09 13.83
N ARG A 63 -6.51 1.83 14.20
CA ARG A 63 -7.19 1.48 15.45
C ARG A 63 -6.42 1.84 16.72
N ARG A 64 -5.08 1.91 16.66
CA ARG A 64 -4.23 2.28 17.82
C ARG A 64 -4.51 3.69 18.35
N HIS A 65 -5.07 4.56 17.52
CA HIS A 65 -5.41 5.94 17.89
C HIS A 65 -6.90 6.16 18.16
N LEU A 66 -7.75 5.14 17.97
CA LEU A 66 -9.17 5.20 18.35
C LEU A 66 -9.28 5.32 19.87
N GLY A 67 -10.00 6.33 20.34
CA GLY A 67 -10.18 6.60 21.78
C GLY A 67 -8.98 7.28 22.46
N ASN A 68 -7.97 7.72 21.70
CA ASN A 68 -6.78 8.40 22.24
C ASN A 68 -6.81 9.93 22.02
N GLU A 69 -7.98 10.49 21.73
CA GLU A 69 -8.15 11.91 21.40
C GLU A 69 -7.79 12.82 22.58
N ASP A 70 -8.21 12.44 23.80
CA ASP A 70 -7.87 13.17 25.02
C ASP A 70 -6.36 13.18 25.31
N ALA A 71 -5.67 12.05 25.08
CA ALA A 71 -4.22 12.02 25.29
C ALA A 71 -3.47 12.78 24.20
N LYS A 72 -3.99 12.80 22.96
CA LYS A 72 -3.46 13.65 21.87
C LYS A 72 -3.60 15.13 22.23
N MET A 73 -4.78 15.58 22.66
CA MET A 73 -5.02 16.96 23.11
C MET A 73 -4.10 17.36 24.27
N ARG A 74 -3.90 16.45 25.24
CA ARG A 74 -2.97 16.68 26.36
C ARG A 74 -1.50 16.79 25.90
N LEU A 75 -1.11 16.02 24.89
CA LEU A 75 0.24 16.08 24.31
C LEU A 75 0.45 17.41 23.58
N ASP A 76 -0.49 17.79 22.70
CA ASP A 76 -0.44 19.04 21.94
C ASP A 76 -0.33 20.27 22.86
N LYS A 77 -1.16 20.32 23.92
CA LYS A 77 -1.10 21.40 24.91
C LYS A 77 0.27 21.49 25.61
N LYS A 78 0.92 20.36 25.87
CA LYS A 78 2.27 20.33 26.47
C LYS A 78 3.35 20.78 25.48
N LEU A 79 3.21 20.42 24.20
CA LEU A 79 4.12 20.85 23.14
C LEU A 79 4.05 22.36 22.95
N GLU A 80 2.85 22.93 22.82
CA GLU A 80 2.66 24.38 22.72
C GLU A 80 3.20 25.13 23.94
N ALA A 81 2.94 24.63 25.15
CA ALA A 81 3.49 25.23 26.37
C ALA A 81 5.03 25.19 26.39
N GLY A 82 5.64 24.09 25.94
CA GLY A 82 7.09 23.95 25.82
C GLY A 82 7.70 24.83 24.73
N GLU A 83 7.01 25.01 23.61
CA GLU A 83 7.41 25.94 22.53
C GLU A 83 7.30 27.39 22.98
N ALA A 84 6.21 27.77 23.64
CA ALA A 84 6.05 29.09 24.22
C ALA A 84 7.14 29.40 25.27
N ALA A 85 7.51 28.42 26.11
CA ALA A 85 8.60 28.56 27.06
C ALA A 85 9.97 28.74 26.38
N ARG A 86 10.24 27.98 25.30
CA ARG A 86 11.45 28.13 24.49
C ARG A 86 11.50 29.50 23.80
N ARG A 87 10.39 29.96 23.22
CA ARG A 87 10.28 31.26 22.55
C ARG A 87 10.45 32.42 23.54
N LYS A 88 9.86 32.33 24.73
CA LYS A 88 10.04 33.32 25.82
C LYS A 88 11.49 33.37 26.31
N LYS A 89 12.17 32.23 26.45
CA LYS A 89 13.62 32.20 26.78
C LYS A 89 14.47 32.83 25.68
N ALA A 90 14.13 32.64 24.40
CA ALA A 90 14.84 33.26 23.28
C ALA A 90 14.69 34.79 23.26
N THR A 91 13.52 35.32 23.67
CA THR A 91 13.29 36.77 23.76
C THR A 91 13.80 37.40 25.07
N ALA A 92 14.03 36.61 26.11
CA ALA A 92 14.45 37.08 27.44
C ALA A 92 15.97 36.97 27.68
N ALA A 93 16.79 37.03 26.63
CA ALA A 93 18.24 37.18 26.78
C ALA A 93 18.65 38.66 26.81
N PRO A 94 18.95 39.27 27.99
CA PRO A 94 19.68 40.52 28.04
C PRO A 94 21.15 40.32 28.46
N LYS A 95 22.03 40.90 27.64
CA LYS A 95 23.35 41.50 27.93
C LYS A 95 24.34 40.72 28.81
N LYS A 96 25.34 40.11 28.16
CA LYS A 96 26.70 40.02 28.71
C LYS A 96 27.13 41.44 29.11
N LYS A 97 27.49 41.64 30.37
CA LYS A 97 28.17 42.82 30.91
C LYS A 97 29.63 42.45 31.15
#